data_AF-A0A6L8GDP5-F1
#
_entry.id   AF-A0A6L8GDP5-F1
#
_cell.length_a   1.000
_cell.length_b   1.000
_cell.length_c   1.000
_cell.angle_alpha   90.00
_cell.angle_beta   90.00
_cell.angle_gamma   90.00
#
_symmetry.space_group_name_H-M   'P 1'
#
loop_
_entity.id
_entity.type
_entity.pdbx_description
1 polymer ?
#
loop_
_entity_poly.entity_id
_entity_poly.type
_entity_poly.pdbx_seq_one_letter_code
_entity_poly.pdbx_strand_id
1 'polypeptide(L)' 'RVQGPTFLIEWDNTQGNANHVHSVWRDFDGDFGRDILREHLRASAH' A
#
# COMPACT_ATOMS: atom_id res chain seq x y z
N ARG A 1 13.01 0.85 4.60
CA ARG A 1 12.00 1.65 3.86
C ARG A 1 12.71 2.66 2.97
N VAL A 2 12.24 2.83 1.74
CA VAL A 2 12.66 3.90 0.80
C VAL A 2 11.39 4.57 0.28
N GLN A 3 11.35 5.90 0.28
CA GLN A 3 10.19 6.65 -0.17
C GLN A 3 10.60 7.78 -1.11
N GLY A 4 9.94 7.83 -2.26
CA GLY A 4 10.00 8.94 -3.21
C GLY A 4 8.70 9.76 -3.15
N PRO A 5 8.62 10.85 -3.93
CA PRO A 5 7.42 11.69 -4.00
C PRO A 5 6.19 10.95 -4.55
N THR A 6 6.39 9.88 -5.32
CA THR A 6 5.30 9.15 -6.01
C THR A 6 5.18 7.68 -5.59
N PHE A 7 6.09 7.16 -4.77
CA PHE A 7 6.13 5.74 -4.45
C PHE A 7 6.72 5.45 -3.06
N LEU A 8 6.41 4.24 -2.57
CA LEU A 8 6.95 3.68 -1.34
C LEU A 8 7.39 2.24 -1.56
N ILE A 9 8.57 1.90 -1.01
CA ILE A 9 9.07 0.53 -0.92
C ILE A 9 9.35 0.19 0.54
N GLU A 10 8.75 -0.90 1.00
CA GLU A 10 8.97 -1.47 2.33
C GLU A 10 9.36 -2.94 2.21
N TRP A 11 10.16 -3.39 3.17
CA TRP A 11 10.71 -4.74 3.25
C TRP A 11 10.77 -5.13 4.72
N ASP A 12 10.53 -6.41 4.99
CA ASP A 12 10.86 -7.07 6.25
C ASP A 12 11.47 -8.46 6.00
N ASN A 13 12.28 -8.92 6.95
CA ASN A 13 12.83 -10.28 6.97
C ASN A 13 12.97 -10.77 8.42
N THR A 14 11.92 -10.57 9.21
CA THR A 14 11.92 -10.91 10.64
C THR A 14 11.24 -12.25 10.92
N GLN A 15 10.50 -12.79 9.96
CA GLN A 15 9.78 -14.06 10.09
C GLN A 15 10.69 -15.26 9.82
N GLY A 16 10.36 -16.43 10.38
CA GLY A 16 11.00 -17.71 10.03
C GLY A 16 12.52 -17.78 10.23
N ASN A 17 13.09 -17.04 11.20
CA ASN A 17 14.55 -16.90 11.35
C ASN A 17 15.22 -16.24 10.12
N ALA A 18 14.58 -15.21 9.57
CA ALA A 18 15.06 -14.43 8.43
C ALA A 18 15.25 -15.27 7.14
N ASN A 19 14.47 -16.36 7.00
CA ASN A 19 14.57 -17.28 5.86
C ASN A 19 13.63 -16.95 4.69
N HIS A 20 12.71 -16.00 4.88
CA HIS A 20 11.75 -15.57 3.89
C HIS A 20 11.50 -14.08 4.04
N VAL A 21 11.57 -13.38 2.92
CA VAL A 21 11.35 -11.95 2.88
C VAL A 21 9.96 -11.61 2.37
N HIS A 22 9.30 -10.66 3.04
CA HIS A 22 8.23 -9.86 2.45
C HIS A 22 8.72 -8.50 1.95
N SER A 23 8.25 -8.10 0.77
CA SER A 23 8.44 -6.75 0.25
C SER A 23 7.17 -6.26 -0.39
N VAL A 24 6.92 -4.97 -0.26
CA VAL A 24 5.79 -4.29 -0.87
C VAL A 24 6.29 -3.07 -1.62
N TRP A 25 5.71 -2.88 -2.80
CA TRP A 25 5.84 -1.65 -3.59
C TRP A 25 4.44 -1.06 -3.74
N ARG A 26 4.31 0.20 -3.31
CA ARG A 26 3.11 1.00 -3.46
C ARG A 26 3.38 2.17 -4.41
N ASP A 27 2.56 2.27 -5.44
CA ASP A 27 2.41 3.46 -6.29
C ASP A 27 1.27 4.32 -5.73
N PHE A 28 1.43 5.63 -5.65
CA PHE A 28 0.41 6.50 -5.04
C PHE A 28 -0.76 6.82 -5.98
N ASP A 29 -0.54 6.78 -7.31
CA ASP A 29 -1.55 7.13 -8.31
C ASP A 29 -2.32 5.89 -8.82
N GLY A 30 -1.77 4.69 -8.63
CA GLY A 30 -2.30 3.40 -9.04
C GLY A 30 -2.41 2.39 -7.91
N ASP A 31 -2.42 2.84 -6.65
CA ASP A 31 -2.77 1.99 -5.52
C ASP A 31 -4.12 1.33 -5.84
N PHE A 32 -4.19 -0.01 -5.81
CA PHE A 32 -5.44 -0.74 -6.08
C PHE A 32 -6.59 -0.34 -5.14
N GLY A 33 -6.32 0.51 -4.15
CA GLY A 33 -7.30 1.45 -3.60
C GLY A 33 -7.57 2.64 -4.53
N ARG A 34 -8.53 2.47 -5.46
CA ARG A 34 -9.52 3.56 -5.68
C ARG A 34 -9.90 4.06 -4.28
N ASP A 35 -10.20 5.34 -4.12
CA ASP A 35 -10.70 5.84 -2.84
C ASP A 35 -12.12 5.30 -2.64
N ILE A 36 -12.26 3.98 -2.46
CA ILE A 36 -13.50 3.21 -2.41
C ILE A 36 -14.34 3.73 -1.26
N LEU A 37 -13.68 4.18 -0.19
CA LEU A 37 -14.35 4.86 0.91
C LEU A 37 -14.97 6.19 0.46
N ARG A 38 -14.23 7.04 -0.26
CA ARG A 38 -14.79 8.29 -0.81
C ARG A 38 -15.80 8.07 -1.93
N GLU A 39 -15.61 7.06 -2.78
CA GLU A 39 -16.59 6.65 -3.79
C GLU A 39 -17.87 6.16 -3.13
N HIS A 40 -17.77 5.35 -2.06
CA HIS A 40 -18.89 4.89 -1.25
C HIS A 40 -19.61 6.05 -0.55
N LEU A 41 -18.88 6.99 0.05
CA LEU A 41 -19.42 8.20 0.68
C LEU A 41 -20.11 9.12 -0.33
N ARG A 42 -19.66 9.15 -1.59
CA ARG A 42 -20.31 9.93 -2.67
C ARG A 42 -21.55 9.23 -3.22
N ALA A 43 -21.52 7.90 -3.32
CA ALA A 43 -22.63 7.10 -3.85
C ALA A 43 -23.76 6.90 -2.83
N SER A 44 -23.43 6.93 -1.55
CA SER A 44 -24.39 6.75 -0.45
C SER A 44 -24.71 8.12 0.13
N ALA A 45 -25.84 8.72 -0.27
CA ALA A 45 -26.38 9.86 0.44
C ALA A 45 -26.81 9.39 1.83
N HIS A 46 -26.05 9.78 2.86
CA HIS A 46 -26.46 9.67 4.26
C HIS A 46 -27.38 10.83 4.64
#